data_AF-A0A9K3LX23-F1
#
_entry.id   AF-A0A9K3LX23-F1
#
_cell.length_a   1.000
_cell.length_b   1.000
_cell.length_c   1.000
_cell.angle_alpha   90.00
_cell.angle_beta   90.00
_cell.angle_gamma   90.00
#
_symmetry.space_group_name_H-M   'P 1'
#
loop_
_entity.id
_entity.type
_entity.pdbx_description
1 polymer ?
#
loop_
_entity_poly.entity_id
_entity_poly.type
_entity_poly.pdbx_seq_one_letter_code
_entity_poly.pdbx_strand_id
1 'polypeptide(L)'
;MPHMMMSSKPGQSSHEDVGDRRLQTELFMVLKALQDKMRGMDLRHGMGDTRVEENVPPSQNSSSVMKRPLVVVPELPVAPLQLFRLVPLCWFLVPIFRAMESNKKFLASCFPEYVVFVEQPELNWWTDNEAGIGPVRENIQQEQLLLRVTDITHTARERIEELMKQYYGEEIEADDKCQVALEDSNDVQCVIENDTKVRMMDDHDHLHYDVDRKGSQTNGSDVQFLGSNLVSVDKVHPNDEGYELWGRHIAAAIIDHWKKK
;
A
#
# COMPACT_ATOMS: atom_id res chain seq x y z
N MET A 1 -60.31 -16.88 -50.52
CA MET A 1 -59.24 -16.56 -49.55
C MET A 1 -57.90 -16.63 -50.28
N PRO A 2 -57.20 -15.51 -50.50
CA PRO A 2 -55.96 -15.50 -51.27
C PRO A 2 -54.75 -15.73 -50.37
N HIS A 3 -53.88 -16.62 -50.85
CA HIS A 3 -52.60 -17.02 -50.26
C HIS A 3 -51.58 -15.90 -50.47
N MET A 4 -51.16 -15.21 -49.40
CA MET A 4 -50.04 -14.26 -49.47
C MET A 4 -48.72 -15.04 -49.45
N MET A 5 -47.99 -14.99 -50.57
CA MET A 5 -46.61 -15.46 -50.65
C MET A 5 -45.67 -14.39 -50.07
N MET A 6 -45.04 -14.71 -48.93
CA MET A 6 -43.93 -13.95 -48.38
C MET A 6 -42.67 -14.28 -49.18
N SER A 7 -42.27 -13.37 -50.06
CA SER A 7 -41.02 -13.44 -50.81
C SER A 7 -39.85 -13.02 -49.91
N SER A 8 -39.19 -14.00 -49.28
CA SER A 8 -37.95 -13.80 -48.52
C SER A 8 -36.81 -13.42 -49.48
N LYS A 9 -36.37 -12.15 -49.47
CA LYS A 9 -35.15 -11.71 -50.13
C LYS A 9 -33.93 -12.07 -49.27
N PRO A 10 -32.95 -12.85 -49.76
CA PRO A 10 -31.66 -13.01 -49.10
C PRO A 10 -30.79 -11.77 -49.38
N GLY A 11 -30.87 -10.78 -48.49
CA GLY A 11 -30.08 -9.55 -48.55
C GLY A 11 -28.80 -9.67 -47.71
N GLN A 12 -27.69 -9.91 -48.40
CA GLN A 12 -26.33 -9.42 -48.13
C GLN A 12 -26.05 -8.80 -46.75
N SER A 13 -25.36 -9.52 -45.87
CA SER A 13 -24.77 -8.98 -44.62
C SER A 13 -23.35 -9.50 -44.37
N SER A 14 -22.52 -9.63 -45.41
CA SER A 14 -21.17 -10.23 -45.31
C SER A 14 -20.02 -9.24 -45.10
N HIS A 15 -20.31 -7.97 -44.78
CA HIS A 15 -19.28 -6.92 -44.77
C HIS A 15 -18.79 -6.45 -43.39
N GLU A 16 -19.44 -6.88 -42.29
CA GLU A 16 -19.03 -6.49 -40.92
C GLU A 16 -18.04 -7.47 -40.26
N ASP A 17 -17.87 -8.70 -40.78
CA ASP A 17 -17.07 -9.75 -40.12
C ASP A 17 -15.54 -9.57 -40.28
N VAL A 18 -15.08 -8.71 -41.19
CA VAL A 18 -13.63 -8.54 -41.45
C VAL A 18 -12.95 -7.66 -40.40
N GLY A 19 -13.66 -6.67 -39.85
CA GLY A 19 -13.12 -5.75 -38.85
C GLY A 19 -12.85 -6.43 -37.50
N ASP A 20 -13.77 -7.31 -37.09
CA ASP A 20 -13.72 -7.93 -35.76
C ASP A 20 -12.56 -8.94 -35.64
N ARG A 21 -12.29 -9.70 -36.72
CA ARG A 21 -11.15 -10.64 -36.77
C ARG A 21 -9.80 -9.96 -36.60
N ARG A 22 -9.64 -8.74 -37.11
CA ARG A 22 -8.38 -7.99 -36.98
C ARG A 22 -8.15 -7.54 -35.54
N LEU A 23 -9.17 -7.00 -34.89
CA LEU A 23 -9.10 -6.59 -33.49
C LEU A 23 -8.81 -7.78 -32.57
N GLN A 24 -9.44 -8.92 -32.82
CA GLN A 24 -9.16 -10.16 -32.08
C GLN A 24 -7.71 -10.63 -32.24
N THR A 25 -7.15 -10.52 -33.46
CA THR A 25 -5.76 -10.92 -33.73
C THR A 25 -4.77 -9.99 -33.01
N GLU A 26 -4.99 -8.68 -33.06
CA GLU A 26 -4.13 -7.71 -32.35
C GLU A 26 -4.21 -7.88 -30.83
N LEU A 27 -5.41 -8.09 -30.28
CA LEU A 27 -5.59 -8.38 -28.85
C LEU A 27 -4.87 -9.65 -28.44
N PHE A 28 -4.96 -10.71 -29.24
CA PHE A 28 -4.25 -11.97 -28.99
C PHE A 28 -2.73 -11.78 -28.99
N MET A 29 -2.19 -11.00 -29.93
CA MET A 29 -0.75 -10.68 -29.94
C MET A 29 -0.32 -9.89 -28.71
N VAL A 30 -1.10 -8.91 -28.27
CA VAL A 30 -0.80 -8.12 -27.06
C VAL A 30 -0.82 -9.01 -25.81
N LEU A 31 -1.83 -9.87 -25.67
CA LEU A 31 -1.93 -10.81 -24.55
C LEU A 31 -0.75 -11.79 -24.52
N LYS A 32 -0.37 -12.32 -25.67
CA LYS A 32 0.79 -13.21 -25.79
C LYS A 32 2.10 -12.48 -25.44
N ALA A 33 2.29 -11.27 -25.96
CA ALA A 33 3.47 -10.46 -25.65
C ALA A 33 3.55 -10.10 -24.15
N LEU A 34 2.41 -9.80 -23.52
CA LEU A 34 2.34 -9.54 -22.08
C LEU A 34 2.69 -10.80 -21.28
N GLN A 35 2.14 -11.95 -21.68
CA GLN A 35 2.43 -13.25 -21.07
C GLN A 35 3.91 -13.62 -21.20
N ASP A 36 4.50 -13.46 -22.39
CA ASP A 36 5.91 -13.74 -22.65
C ASP A 36 6.82 -12.77 -21.87
N LYS A 37 6.44 -11.49 -21.76
CA LYS A 37 7.17 -10.50 -20.95
C LYS A 37 7.12 -10.82 -19.46
N MET A 38 5.95 -11.24 -18.95
CA MET A 38 5.81 -11.69 -17.57
C MET A 38 6.63 -12.96 -17.28
N ARG A 39 6.71 -13.89 -18.24
CA ARG A 39 7.58 -15.08 -18.14
C ARG A 39 9.07 -14.72 -18.26
N GLY A 40 9.43 -13.73 -19.08
CA GLY A 40 10.81 -13.31 -19.30
C GLY A 40 11.42 -12.52 -18.14
N MET A 41 10.59 -11.87 -17.32
CA MET A 41 11.06 -11.22 -16.08
C MET A 41 11.62 -12.22 -15.05
N ASP A 42 11.22 -13.50 -15.11
CA ASP A 42 11.73 -14.56 -14.22
C ASP A 42 13.22 -14.91 -14.48
N LEU A 43 13.80 -14.56 -15.64
CA LEU A 43 15.14 -15.05 -16.04
C LEU A 43 16.29 -14.03 -15.88
N ARG A 44 16.02 -12.76 -15.57
CA ARG A 44 17.07 -11.73 -15.51
C ARG A 44 17.66 -11.46 -14.13
N HIS A 45 17.19 -12.12 -13.07
CA HIS A 45 17.67 -11.91 -11.71
C HIS A 45 18.77 -12.90 -11.25
N GLY A 46 19.32 -13.72 -12.15
CA GLY A 46 20.30 -14.78 -11.80
C GLY A 46 21.70 -14.65 -12.40
N MET A 47 22.02 -13.60 -13.18
CA MET A 47 23.35 -13.43 -13.78
C MET A 47 24.10 -12.28 -13.12
N GLY A 48 24.62 -12.51 -11.91
CA GLY A 48 25.49 -11.53 -11.26
C GLY A 48 25.85 -11.87 -9.82
N ASP A 49 26.52 -12.99 -9.60
CA ASP A 49 27.76 -13.04 -8.81
C ASP A 49 28.17 -14.50 -8.57
N THR A 50 29.03 -14.99 -9.45
CA THR A 50 29.80 -16.22 -9.23
C THR A 50 30.91 -15.91 -8.23
N ARG A 51 30.57 -15.79 -6.94
CA ARG A 51 31.57 -15.72 -5.86
C ARG A 51 31.58 -17.05 -5.11
N VAL A 52 32.65 -17.80 -5.41
CA VAL A 52 33.26 -18.94 -4.66
C VAL A 52 32.54 -19.29 -3.36
N GLU A 53 31.79 -20.40 -3.37
CA GLU A 53 31.25 -21.03 -2.16
C GLU A 53 32.37 -21.73 -1.38
N GLU A 54 32.54 -21.28 -0.13
CA GLU A 54 33.20 -22.00 0.95
C GLU A 54 32.14 -22.83 1.69
N ASN A 55 32.51 -24.06 2.07
CA ASN A 55 31.64 -25.12 2.59
C ASN A 55 30.69 -24.69 3.73
N VAL A 56 29.40 -24.48 3.42
CA VAL A 56 28.33 -24.33 4.42
C VAL A 56 27.45 -25.59 4.41
N PRO A 57 27.11 -26.17 5.58
CA PRO A 57 26.33 -27.40 5.68
C PRO A 57 24.89 -27.24 5.12
N PRO A 58 24.25 -28.36 4.73
CA PRO A 58 22.95 -28.37 4.04
C PRO A 58 21.83 -27.93 5.00
N SER A 59 21.60 -26.62 5.07
CA SER A 59 20.42 -26.05 5.70
C SER A 59 19.19 -26.35 4.85
N GLN A 60 18.12 -26.72 5.53
CA GLN A 60 16.87 -27.23 4.98
C GLN A 60 16.35 -26.39 3.81
N ASN A 61 15.95 -27.10 2.75
CA ASN A 61 15.34 -26.61 1.52
C ASN A 61 14.17 -25.64 1.79
N SER A 62 14.44 -24.39 2.09
CA SER A 62 13.52 -23.30 1.82
C SER A 62 13.50 -23.17 0.31
N SER A 63 12.61 -23.90 -0.35
CA SER A 63 12.22 -23.57 -1.72
C SER A 63 11.90 -22.09 -1.69
N SER A 64 12.77 -21.26 -2.25
CA SER A 64 12.56 -19.83 -2.36
C SER A 64 11.36 -19.69 -3.27
N VAL A 65 10.17 -19.64 -2.66
CA VAL A 65 8.91 -19.41 -3.36
C VAL A 65 9.14 -18.08 -4.04
N MET A 66 9.40 -18.12 -5.35
CA MET A 66 9.65 -16.92 -6.13
C MET A 66 8.42 -16.05 -5.96
N LYS A 67 8.58 -14.96 -5.22
CA LYS A 67 7.54 -13.97 -4.99
C LYS A 67 7.36 -13.23 -6.31
N ARG A 68 6.51 -13.78 -7.18
CA ARG A 68 6.13 -13.13 -8.43
C ARG A 68 5.36 -11.85 -8.10
N PRO A 69 5.55 -10.76 -8.88
CA PRO A 69 4.82 -9.53 -8.65
C PRO A 69 3.33 -9.78 -8.84
N LEU A 70 2.55 -9.48 -7.81
CA LEU A 70 1.10 -9.57 -7.84
C LEU A 70 0.53 -8.24 -8.35
N VAL A 71 -0.19 -8.29 -9.47
CA VAL A 71 -0.91 -7.14 -10.02
C VAL A 71 -2.28 -7.09 -9.38
N VAL A 72 -2.58 -5.98 -8.70
CA VAL A 72 -3.86 -5.77 -8.03
C VAL A 72 -4.66 -4.76 -8.81
N VAL A 73 -5.86 -5.16 -9.22
CA VAL A 73 -6.73 -4.35 -10.05
C VAL A 73 -8.02 -4.09 -9.30
N PRO A 74 -8.19 -2.90 -8.70
CA PRO A 74 -9.44 -2.57 -8.03
C PRO A 74 -10.58 -2.39 -9.05
N GLU A 75 -11.78 -2.77 -8.61
CA GLU A 75 -13.03 -2.36 -9.22
C GLU A 75 -13.12 -0.82 -9.21
N LEU A 76 -13.66 -0.25 -10.28
CA LEU A 76 -13.83 1.19 -10.32
C LEU A 76 -15.11 1.52 -9.56
N PRO A 77 -15.11 2.61 -8.77
CA PRO A 77 -16.36 3.09 -8.24
C PRO A 77 -17.26 3.48 -9.41
N VAL A 78 -18.31 2.69 -9.65
CA VAL A 78 -19.37 3.00 -10.64
C VAL A 78 -20.22 4.20 -10.16
N ALA A 79 -19.93 4.72 -8.96
CA ALA A 79 -20.45 5.98 -8.48
C ALA A 79 -20.32 7.05 -9.58
N PRO A 80 -21.31 7.92 -9.74
CA PRO A 80 -21.29 8.90 -10.81
C PRO A 80 -20.17 9.91 -10.52
N LEU A 81 -18.97 9.66 -11.06
CA LEU A 81 -18.04 10.72 -11.45
C LEU A 81 -18.87 11.88 -11.97
N GLN A 82 -18.55 13.10 -11.58
CA GLN A 82 -19.37 14.26 -11.95
C GLN A 82 -19.62 14.37 -13.48
N LEU A 83 -18.72 13.79 -14.27
CA LEU A 83 -18.84 13.57 -15.71
C LEU A 83 -20.09 12.80 -16.15
N PHE A 84 -20.59 11.86 -15.33
CA PHE A 84 -21.83 11.11 -15.59
C PHE A 84 -23.10 11.94 -15.34
N ARG A 85 -23.00 13.13 -14.76
CA ARG A 85 -24.15 14.06 -14.65
C ARG A 85 -24.42 14.79 -15.96
N LEU A 86 -23.47 14.77 -16.90
CA LEU A 86 -23.62 15.33 -18.23
C LEU A 86 -24.30 14.29 -19.13
N VAL A 87 -25.63 14.34 -19.22
CA VAL A 87 -26.35 13.68 -20.32
C VAL A 87 -26.00 14.45 -21.60
N PRO A 88 -25.49 13.82 -22.67
CA PRO A 88 -25.54 12.39 -23.02
C PRO A 88 -24.24 11.59 -22.79
N LEU A 89 -23.17 12.20 -22.27
CA LEU A 89 -21.86 11.55 -22.10
C LEU A 89 -21.96 10.27 -21.24
N CYS A 90 -22.82 10.27 -20.24
CA CYS A 90 -23.04 9.11 -19.39
C CYS A 90 -23.53 7.86 -20.14
N TRP A 91 -24.32 8.03 -21.20
CA TRP A 91 -24.82 6.91 -22.01
C TRP A 91 -23.71 6.19 -22.77
N PHE A 92 -22.65 6.92 -23.13
CA PHE A 92 -21.48 6.34 -23.80
C PHE A 92 -20.48 5.77 -22.79
N LEU A 93 -20.24 6.49 -21.69
CA LEU A 93 -19.23 6.09 -20.72
C LEU A 93 -19.64 4.85 -19.91
N VAL A 94 -20.90 4.74 -19.48
CA VAL A 94 -21.33 3.61 -18.62
C VAL A 94 -21.07 2.24 -19.28
N PRO A 95 -21.44 2.00 -20.55
CA PRO A 95 -21.10 0.76 -21.23
C PRO A 95 -19.58 0.50 -21.33
N ILE A 96 -18.78 1.55 -21.57
CA ILE A 96 -17.32 1.44 -21.67
C ILE A 96 -16.72 1.02 -20.33
N PHE A 97 -17.15 1.64 -19.23
CA PHE A 97 -16.68 1.27 -17.88
C PHE A 97 -17.07 -0.16 -17.53
N ARG A 98 -18.30 -0.58 -17.84
CA ARG A 98 -18.75 -1.97 -17.65
C ARG A 98 -17.93 -2.96 -18.47
N ALA A 99 -17.61 -2.63 -19.71
CA ALA A 99 -16.77 -3.47 -20.56
C ALA A 99 -15.34 -3.57 -19.99
N MET A 100 -14.78 -2.46 -19.52
CA MET A 100 -13.46 -2.44 -18.88
C MET A 100 -13.43 -3.26 -17.59
N GLU A 101 -14.44 -3.16 -16.72
CA GLU A 101 -14.55 -4.00 -15.52
C GLU A 101 -14.69 -5.48 -15.85
N SER A 102 -15.50 -5.80 -16.87
CA SER A 102 -15.63 -7.18 -17.35
C SER A 102 -14.28 -7.73 -17.83
N ASN A 103 -13.50 -6.91 -18.54
CA ASN A 103 -12.14 -7.28 -18.98
C ASN A 103 -11.18 -7.45 -17.80
N LYS A 104 -11.25 -6.61 -16.76
CA LYS A 104 -10.45 -6.75 -15.53
C LYS A 104 -10.77 -8.05 -14.80
N LYS A 105 -12.07 -8.36 -14.62
CA LYS A 105 -12.54 -9.62 -14.01
C LYS A 105 -12.09 -10.82 -14.84
N PHE A 106 -12.20 -10.73 -16.16
CA PHE A 106 -11.72 -11.76 -17.09
C PHE A 106 -10.21 -11.98 -16.93
N LEU A 107 -9.39 -10.92 -16.92
CA LEU A 107 -7.94 -11.04 -16.71
C LEU A 107 -7.60 -11.70 -15.38
N ALA A 108 -8.27 -11.34 -14.29
CA ALA A 108 -8.08 -12.00 -12.99
C ALA A 108 -8.47 -13.49 -13.02
N SER A 109 -9.52 -13.85 -13.78
CA SER A 109 -9.92 -15.25 -13.95
C SER A 109 -8.94 -16.07 -14.80
N CYS A 110 -8.32 -15.44 -15.82
CA CYS A 110 -7.34 -16.10 -16.68
C CYS A 110 -5.97 -16.25 -16.01
N PHE A 111 -5.60 -15.30 -15.14
CA PHE A 111 -4.30 -15.26 -14.50
C PHE A 111 -4.43 -15.15 -12.97
N PRO A 112 -5.10 -16.10 -12.29
CA PRO A 112 -5.35 -16.01 -10.86
C PRO A 112 -4.06 -16.02 -10.05
N GLU A 113 -2.96 -16.51 -10.59
CA GLU A 113 -1.67 -16.49 -9.91
C GLU A 113 -1.03 -15.10 -9.86
N TYR A 114 -1.36 -14.23 -10.83
CA TYR A 114 -0.66 -12.95 -11.07
C TYR A 114 -1.54 -11.74 -10.91
N VAL A 115 -2.86 -11.88 -11.12
CA VAL A 115 -3.80 -10.78 -11.14
C VAL A 115 -4.90 -11.03 -10.13
N VAL A 116 -5.04 -10.11 -9.19
CA VAL A 116 -6.12 -10.12 -8.19
C VAL A 116 -7.06 -8.97 -8.50
N PHE A 117 -8.30 -9.32 -8.80
CA PHE A 117 -9.38 -8.34 -8.86
C PHE A 117 -9.90 -8.10 -7.46
N VAL A 118 -9.96 -6.83 -7.04
CA VAL A 118 -10.50 -6.45 -5.73
C VAL A 118 -11.82 -5.74 -5.95
N GLU A 119 -12.90 -6.35 -5.47
CA GLU A 119 -14.24 -5.78 -5.53
C GLU A 119 -14.36 -4.53 -4.66
N GLN A 120 -15.19 -3.60 -5.12
CA GLN A 120 -15.52 -2.40 -4.36
C GLN A 120 -16.27 -2.82 -3.08
N PRO A 121 -15.90 -2.27 -1.91
CA PRO A 121 -16.67 -2.51 -0.71
C PRO A 121 -18.11 -2.00 -0.88
N GLU A 122 -19.07 -2.79 -0.39
CA GLU A 122 -20.50 -2.42 -0.42
C GLU A 122 -20.77 -1.14 0.37
N LEU A 123 -21.87 -0.45 0.05
CA LEU A 123 -22.24 0.79 0.75
C LEU A 123 -22.39 0.58 2.27
N ASN A 124 -22.97 -0.56 2.67
CA ASN A 124 -23.14 -0.91 4.09
C ASN A 124 -21.81 -1.04 4.82
N TRP A 125 -20.78 -1.54 4.14
CA TRP A 125 -19.43 -1.65 4.70
C TRP A 125 -18.87 -0.28 5.09
N TRP A 126 -19.13 0.76 4.29
CA TRP A 126 -18.74 2.13 4.64
C TRP A 126 -19.52 2.64 5.84
N THR A 127 -20.83 2.42 5.88
CA THR A 127 -21.69 2.85 6.99
C THR A 127 -21.28 2.17 8.31
N ASP A 128 -20.98 0.87 8.26
CA ASP A 128 -20.52 0.12 9.43
C ASP A 128 -19.16 0.64 9.91
N ASN A 129 -18.20 0.83 8.99
CA ASN A 129 -16.90 1.37 9.35
C ASN A 129 -17.01 2.77 9.93
N GLU A 130 -17.91 3.64 9.43
CA GLU A 130 -18.18 4.95 10.02
C GLU A 130 -18.73 4.87 11.44
N ALA A 131 -19.65 3.93 11.67
CA ALA A 131 -20.21 3.64 12.99
C ALA A 131 -19.18 3.05 13.97
N GLY A 132 -17.95 2.79 13.53
CA GLY A 132 -16.91 2.18 14.35
C GLY A 132 -16.98 0.66 14.37
N ILE A 133 -17.80 0.06 13.51
CA ILE A 133 -18.10 -1.38 13.49
C ILE A 133 -17.38 -2.00 12.29
N GLY A 134 -16.57 -3.04 12.54
CA GLY A 134 -15.99 -3.83 11.47
C GLY A 134 -14.54 -4.25 11.70
N PRO A 135 -14.09 -5.32 11.02
CA PRO A 135 -12.79 -5.94 11.27
C PRO A 135 -11.62 -5.01 10.93
N VAL A 136 -11.77 -4.14 9.92
CA VAL A 136 -10.71 -3.20 9.53
C VAL A 136 -10.47 -2.16 10.63
N ARG A 137 -11.54 -1.66 11.25
CA ARG A 137 -11.45 -0.67 12.32
C ARG A 137 -10.90 -1.26 13.61
N GLU A 138 -11.27 -2.51 13.94
CA GLU A 138 -10.66 -3.25 15.05
C GLU A 138 -9.16 -3.44 14.85
N ASN A 139 -8.71 -3.80 13.64
CA ASN A 139 -7.29 -3.92 13.33
C ASN A 139 -6.56 -2.58 13.46
N ILE A 140 -7.14 -1.47 12.98
CA ILE A 140 -6.58 -0.11 13.17
C ILE A 140 -6.39 0.19 14.66
N GLN A 141 -7.41 -0.08 15.48
CA GLN A 141 -7.34 0.17 16.92
C GLN A 141 -6.29 -0.70 17.61
N GLN A 142 -6.19 -1.98 17.22
CA GLN A 142 -5.17 -2.89 17.73
C GLN A 142 -3.76 -2.44 17.35
N GLU A 143 -3.53 -2.01 16.10
CA GLU A 143 -2.25 -1.47 15.65
C GLU A 143 -1.89 -0.18 16.39
N GLN A 144 -2.84 0.75 16.53
CA GLN A 144 -2.61 1.99 17.29
C GLN A 144 -2.34 1.71 18.77
N LEU A 145 -3.01 0.72 19.36
CA LEU A 145 -2.75 0.30 20.73
C LEU A 145 -1.36 -0.32 20.84
N LEU A 146 -0.96 -1.17 19.89
CA LEU A 146 0.37 -1.77 19.86
C LEU A 146 1.46 -0.71 19.74
N LEU A 147 1.29 0.25 18.82
CA LEU A 147 2.20 1.38 18.65
C LEU A 147 2.33 2.22 19.92
N ARG A 148 1.22 2.55 20.57
CA ARG A 148 1.23 3.26 21.86
C ARG A 148 1.91 2.47 22.97
N VAL A 149 1.69 1.16 23.03
CA VAL A 149 2.37 0.29 24.00
C VAL A 149 3.87 0.27 23.73
N THR A 150 4.30 0.19 22.47
CA THR A 150 5.72 0.28 22.12
C THR A 150 6.33 1.64 22.45
N ASP A 151 5.62 2.74 22.20
CA ASP A 151 6.09 4.08 22.56
C ASP A 151 6.27 4.23 24.07
N ILE A 152 5.29 3.73 24.86
CA ILE A 152 5.40 3.72 26.33
C ILE A 152 6.62 2.92 26.77
N THR A 153 6.91 1.77 26.13
CA THR A 153 8.12 1.00 26.46
C THR A 153 9.40 1.73 26.09
N HIS A 154 9.40 2.52 25.02
CA HIS A 154 10.55 3.35 24.63
C HIS A 154 10.79 4.47 25.65
N THR A 155 9.75 5.23 25.98
CA THR A 155 9.85 6.30 27.00
C THR A 155 10.23 5.74 28.37
N ALA A 156 9.70 4.55 28.72
CA ALA A 156 10.08 3.87 29.96
C ALA A 156 11.56 3.44 29.94
N ARG A 157 12.05 2.95 28.79
CA ARG A 157 13.47 2.60 28.61
C ARG A 157 14.36 3.83 28.74
N GLU A 158 14.04 4.93 28.06
CA GLU A 158 14.81 6.18 28.15
C GLU A 158 14.88 6.68 29.59
N ARG A 159 13.76 6.63 30.32
CA ARG A 159 13.70 7.03 31.72
C ARG A 159 14.54 6.13 32.63
N ILE A 160 14.56 4.82 32.38
CA ILE A 160 15.41 3.88 33.12
C ILE A 160 16.89 4.17 32.83
N GLU A 161 17.24 4.42 31.56
CA GLU A 161 18.62 4.76 31.17
C GLU A 161 19.08 6.07 31.81
N GLU A 162 18.22 7.08 31.85
CA GLU A 162 18.48 8.35 32.52
C GLU A 162 18.70 8.17 34.03
N LEU A 163 17.85 7.38 34.70
CA LEU A 163 18.02 7.05 36.12
C LEU A 163 19.32 6.27 36.38
N MET A 164 19.68 5.33 35.50
CA MET A 164 20.95 4.60 35.61
C MET A 164 22.15 5.54 35.40
N LYS A 165 22.09 6.46 34.43
CA LYS A 165 23.13 7.47 34.23
C LYS A 165 23.26 8.40 35.43
N GLN A 166 22.16 8.78 36.07
CA GLN A 166 22.20 9.59 37.29
C GLN A 166 22.89 8.82 38.43
N TYR A 167 22.47 7.56 38.67
CA TYR A 167 23.00 6.75 39.77
C TYR A 167 24.49 6.43 39.60
N TYR A 168 24.93 6.03 38.41
CA TYR A 168 26.32 5.65 38.16
C TYR A 168 27.21 6.82 37.71
N GLY A 169 26.65 7.87 37.11
CA GLY A 169 27.39 9.06 36.72
C GLY A 169 27.85 9.89 37.92
N GLU A 170 27.06 9.92 39.00
CA GLU A 170 27.47 10.54 40.26
C GLU A 170 28.64 9.81 40.95
N GLU A 171 28.80 8.49 40.71
CA GLU A 171 29.91 7.71 41.28
C GLU A 171 31.24 7.93 40.54
N ILE A 172 31.22 8.22 39.23
CA ILE A 172 32.45 8.41 38.43
C ILE A 172 33.10 9.78 38.69
N GLU A 173 32.32 10.84 38.96
CA GLU A 173 32.88 12.16 39.31
C GLU A 173 33.47 12.24 40.72
N ALA A 174 33.21 11.24 41.58
CA ALA A 174 33.76 11.20 42.94
C ALA A 174 35.23 10.73 42.98
N ASP A 175 35.66 9.87 42.05
CA ASP A 175 37.03 9.34 42.01
C ASP A 175 38.01 10.26 41.27
N ASP A 176 37.55 11.07 40.30
CA ASP A 176 38.41 11.98 39.51
C ASP A 176 38.86 13.23 40.30
N LYS A 177 38.24 13.54 41.43
CA LYS A 177 38.70 14.62 42.32
C LYS A 177 39.87 14.23 43.23
N CYS A 178 40.26 12.94 43.28
CA CYS A 178 41.37 12.49 44.12
C CYS A 178 42.73 12.43 43.43
N GLN A 179 42.85 12.70 42.13
CA GLN A 179 44.14 12.63 41.41
C GLN A 179 44.82 13.98 41.12
N VAL A 180 44.21 15.14 41.40
CA VAL A 180 44.81 16.45 41.06
C VAL A 180 45.77 17.00 42.13
N ALA A 181 46.40 16.15 42.94
CA ALA A 181 47.32 16.58 43.99
C ALA A 181 48.75 16.03 43.85
N LEU A 182 49.15 15.49 42.70
CA LEU A 182 50.42 14.76 42.57
C LEU A 182 51.15 14.91 41.24
N GLU A 183 51.12 16.08 40.57
CA GLU A 183 52.02 16.34 39.45
C GLU A 183 52.60 17.76 39.50
N ASP A 184 53.61 17.92 40.35
CA ASP A 184 54.61 18.99 40.28
C ASP A 184 55.96 18.33 39.95
N SER A 185 56.12 17.80 38.73
CA SER A 185 57.45 17.45 38.20
C SER A 185 57.45 17.18 36.69
N ASN A 186 57.94 18.18 35.94
CA ASN A 186 58.82 18.13 34.77
C ASN A 186 58.54 17.18 33.57
N ASP A 187 58.40 17.87 32.42
CA ASP A 187 59.02 17.56 31.12
C ASP A 187 58.81 16.17 30.51
N VAL A 188 57.72 15.99 29.77
CA VAL A 188 57.77 15.25 28.50
C VAL A 188 56.82 15.90 27.49
N GLN A 189 57.41 16.51 26.47
CA GLN A 189 56.73 16.98 25.27
C GLN A 189 56.49 15.78 24.34
N CYS A 190 55.24 15.31 24.24
CA CYS A 190 54.81 14.45 23.14
C CYS A 190 53.75 15.17 22.30
N VAL A 191 54.22 15.65 21.14
CA VAL A 191 53.39 16.05 20.02
C VAL A 191 52.71 14.78 19.48
N ILE A 192 51.41 14.66 19.68
CA ILE A 192 50.57 13.76 18.90
C ILE A 192 49.47 14.62 18.29
N GLU A 193 49.77 15.10 17.07
CA GLU A 193 48.76 15.40 16.08
C GLU A 193 47.96 14.11 15.83
N ASN A 194 46.63 14.18 15.91
CA ASN A 194 45.73 13.63 14.88
C ASN A 194 44.24 13.86 15.20
N ASP A 195 43.50 13.92 14.10
CA ASP A 195 42.07 13.71 13.95
C ASP A 195 41.13 14.88 14.26
N THR A 196 41.17 15.82 13.32
CA THR A 196 40.03 16.24 12.49
C THR A 196 38.67 15.70 12.92
N LYS A 197 38.06 16.40 13.88
CA LYS A 197 36.66 16.26 14.23
C LYS A 197 35.79 16.79 13.08
N VAL A 198 35.52 15.94 12.10
CA VAL A 198 34.47 16.16 11.09
C VAL A 198 33.15 16.18 11.86
N ARG A 199 32.67 17.39 12.18
CA ARG A 199 31.28 17.62 12.56
C ARG A 199 30.43 17.31 11.33
N MET A 200 29.92 16.08 11.26
CA MET A 200 28.73 15.81 10.46
C MET A 200 27.61 16.65 11.09
N MET A 201 27.24 17.75 10.43
CA MET A 201 25.96 18.39 10.69
C MET A 201 24.93 17.43 10.13
N ASP A 202 24.35 16.61 11.01
CA ASP A 202 23.12 15.90 10.73
C ASP A 202 22.02 16.95 10.60
N ASP A 203 21.89 17.52 9.40
CA ASP A 203 20.71 18.27 8.94
C ASP A 203 19.55 17.27 8.76
N HIS A 204 19.15 16.62 9.85
CA HIS A 204 17.86 16.00 9.95
C HIS A 204 16.87 17.10 10.34
N ASP A 205 16.38 17.81 9.33
CA ASP A 205 15.10 18.53 9.38
C ASP A 205 14.00 17.52 9.71
N HIS A 206 13.86 17.21 11.00
CA HIS A 206 12.68 16.59 11.56
C HIS A 206 11.55 17.62 11.44
N LEU A 207 10.86 17.60 10.31
CA LEU A 207 9.53 18.16 10.17
C LEU A 207 8.63 17.45 11.18
N HIS A 208 8.60 18.00 12.39
CA HIS A 208 7.66 17.66 13.44
C HIS A 208 6.30 18.14 12.95
N TYR A 209 5.58 17.27 12.24
CA TYR A 209 4.16 17.46 12.01
C TYR A 209 3.47 17.26 13.35
N ASP A 210 3.40 18.33 14.14
CA ASP A 210 2.41 18.45 15.21
C ASP A 210 1.04 18.52 14.54
N VAL A 211 0.50 17.33 14.20
CA VAL A 211 -0.91 17.16 13.92
C VAL A 211 -1.62 17.27 15.25
N ASP A 212 -1.72 18.51 15.72
CA ASP A 212 -2.48 18.89 16.91
C ASP A 212 -3.97 18.75 16.54
N ARG A 213 -4.42 17.49 16.46
CA ARG A 213 -5.81 17.08 16.19
C ARG A 213 -6.59 17.42 17.45
N LYS A 214 -6.84 18.71 17.67
CA LYS A 214 -7.80 19.20 18.66
C LYS A 214 -9.14 18.60 18.31
N GLY A 215 -9.48 17.52 19.01
CA GLY A 215 -10.79 16.90 19.01
C GLY A 215 -11.81 17.93 19.44
N SER A 216 -12.45 18.56 18.46
CA SER A 216 -13.60 19.44 18.65
C SER A 216 -14.77 18.57 19.10
N GLN A 217 -14.84 18.31 20.41
CA GLN A 217 -16.04 17.76 21.05
C GLN A 217 -17.12 18.85 21.03
N THR A 218 -17.86 18.92 19.93
CA THR A 218 -19.07 19.72 19.83
C THR A 218 -20.24 18.88 20.33
N ASN A 219 -20.61 19.10 21.59
CA ASN A 219 -21.88 18.64 22.15
C ASN A 219 -23.00 19.51 21.58
N GLY A 220 -23.54 19.14 20.42
CA GLY A 220 -24.63 19.84 19.75
C GLY A 220 -25.54 18.86 19.01
N SER A 221 -26.61 18.43 19.67
CA SER A 221 -27.61 17.50 19.18
C SER A 221 -28.57 18.17 18.18
N ASP A 222 -28.11 18.35 16.94
CA ASP A 222 -29.00 18.52 15.78
C ASP A 222 -28.46 17.62 14.67
N VAL A 223 -29.02 16.41 14.58
CA VAL A 223 -28.67 15.39 13.59
C VAL A 223 -29.31 15.77 12.25
N GLN A 224 -28.81 16.84 11.64
CA GLN A 224 -28.91 16.98 10.20
C GLN A 224 -28.03 15.90 9.59
N PHE A 225 -28.56 15.25 8.54
CA PHE A 225 -27.96 14.17 7.75
C PHE A 225 -26.62 14.64 7.16
N LEU A 226 -25.59 14.71 7.99
CA LEU A 226 -24.21 14.98 7.60
C LEU A 226 -23.78 13.77 6.79
N GLY A 227 -23.36 14.02 5.56
CA GLY A 227 -22.82 12.98 4.71
C GLY A 227 -21.70 12.22 5.41
N SER A 228 -21.45 11.01 4.92
CA SER A 228 -20.32 10.16 5.32
C SER A 228 -19.05 11.01 5.54
N ASN A 229 -18.49 10.97 6.76
CA ASN A 229 -17.25 11.65 7.12
C ASN A 229 -16.03 11.04 6.43
N LEU A 230 -16.17 9.90 5.75
CA LEU A 230 -15.10 9.25 4.98
C LEU A 230 -15.03 9.71 3.52
N VAL A 231 -16.03 10.47 3.07
CA VAL A 231 -16.10 10.97 1.69
C VAL A 231 -16.02 12.49 1.72
N SER A 232 -15.24 13.05 0.82
CA SER A 232 -15.07 14.50 0.68
C SER A 232 -16.39 15.21 0.30
N VAL A 233 -16.36 16.54 0.27
CA VAL A 233 -17.53 17.41 0.02
C VAL A 233 -18.26 17.06 -1.28
N ASP A 234 -17.56 16.50 -2.26
CA ASP A 234 -18.13 16.14 -3.55
C ASP A 234 -18.89 14.80 -3.58
N LYS A 235 -18.85 14.04 -2.47
CA LYS A 235 -19.49 12.73 -2.30
C LYS A 235 -18.98 11.66 -3.27
N VAL A 236 -17.80 11.86 -3.88
CA VAL A 236 -17.19 10.95 -4.85
C VAL A 236 -15.81 10.52 -4.39
N HIS A 237 -14.97 11.46 -3.98
CA HIS A 237 -13.61 11.13 -3.55
C HIS A 237 -13.59 10.84 -2.06
N PRO A 238 -13.03 9.71 -1.62
CA PRO A 238 -12.70 9.49 -0.21
C PRO A 238 -11.82 10.63 0.31
N ASN A 239 -11.93 10.96 1.59
CA ASN A 239 -10.91 11.78 2.25
C ASN A 239 -9.72 10.90 2.67
N ASP A 240 -8.73 11.47 3.36
CA ASP A 240 -7.52 10.74 3.77
C ASP A 240 -7.86 9.47 4.57
N GLU A 241 -8.83 9.55 5.50
CA GLU A 241 -9.29 8.41 6.30
C GLU A 241 -10.01 7.36 5.42
N GLY A 242 -10.83 7.80 4.47
CA GLY A 242 -11.48 6.92 3.50
C GLY A 242 -10.49 6.22 2.56
N TYR A 243 -9.43 6.90 2.13
CA TYR A 243 -8.34 6.31 1.35
C TYR A 243 -7.54 5.29 2.16
N GLU A 244 -7.27 5.58 3.45
CA GLU A 244 -6.61 4.63 4.34
C GLU A 244 -7.44 3.35 4.48
N LEU A 245 -8.75 3.48 4.73
CA LEU A 245 -9.66 2.34 4.85
C LEU A 245 -9.73 1.53 3.55
N TRP A 246 -9.79 2.20 2.40
CA TRP A 246 -9.79 1.51 1.12
C TRP A 246 -8.47 0.78 0.83
N GLY A 247 -7.34 1.40 1.15
CA GLY A 247 -6.02 0.78 1.05
C GLY A 247 -5.91 -0.48 1.91
N ARG A 248 -6.42 -0.44 3.15
CA ARG A 248 -6.48 -1.59 4.06
C ARG A 248 -7.39 -2.70 3.53
N HIS A 249 -8.53 -2.36 2.94
CA HIS A 249 -9.42 -3.32 2.28
C HIS A 249 -8.71 -4.04 1.13
N ILE A 250 -7.97 -3.30 0.29
CA ILE A 250 -7.16 -3.87 -0.79
C ILE A 250 -6.06 -4.79 -0.22
N ALA A 251 -5.35 -4.34 0.82
CA ALA A 251 -4.31 -5.14 1.46
C ALA A 251 -4.86 -6.45 2.06
N ALA A 252 -6.03 -6.42 2.70
CA ALA A 252 -6.69 -7.60 3.22
C ALA A 252 -7.01 -8.61 2.10
N ALA A 253 -7.55 -8.13 0.97
CA ALA A 253 -7.84 -8.98 -0.19
C ALA A 253 -6.57 -9.65 -0.76
N ILE A 254 -5.43 -8.94 -0.77
CA ILE A 254 -4.13 -9.49 -1.18
C ILE A 254 -3.68 -10.60 -0.21
N ILE A 255 -3.76 -10.36 1.10
CA ILE A 255 -3.38 -11.33 2.12
C ILE A 255 -4.24 -12.59 2.01
N ASP A 256 -5.56 -12.44 1.87
CA ASP A 256 -6.48 -13.55 1.70
C ASP A 256 -6.20 -14.34 0.42
N HIS A 257 -5.84 -13.65 -0.65
CA HIS A 257 -5.41 -14.29 -1.89
C HIS A 257 -4.14 -15.11 -1.69
N TRP A 258 -3.14 -14.59 -0.96
CA TRP A 258 -1.91 -15.32 -0.65
C TRP A 258 -2.14 -16.53 0.25
N LYS A 259 -3.05 -16.45 1.23
CA LYS A 259 -3.39 -17.57 2.13
C LYS A 259 -4.11 -18.73 1.44
N LYS A 260 -4.77 -18.47 0.30
CA LYS A 260 -5.47 -19.51 -0.48
C LYS A 260 -4.55 -20.36 -1.34
N LYS A 261 -3.28 -19.97 -1.51
CA LYS A 261 -2.25 -20.73 -2.23
C LYS A 261 -1.45 -21.61 -1.27
#